data_AF-A0A6I7LNR8-F1
#
_entry.id   AF-A0A6I7LNR8-F1
#
_cell.length_a   1.000
_cell.length_b   1.000
_cell.length_c   1.000
_cell.angle_alpha   90.00
_cell.angle_beta   90.00
_cell.angle_gamma   90.00
#
_symmetry.space_group_name_H-M   'P 1'
#
loop_
_entity.id
_entity.type
_entity.pdbx_description
1 polymer ?
#
loop_
_entity_poly.entity_id
_entity_poly.type
_entity_poly.pdbx_seq_one_letter_code
_entity_poly.pdbx_strand_id
1 'polypeptide(L)'
;MLADGEKAYFKALEALKNKDYRAASGFFKTAENQFTERLEFRILQATTALLLAVKEEIFELENSRIEIEEISSYGKETEFRG
;
A
#
# COMPACT_ATOMS: atom_id res chain seq x y z
N MET A 1 24.89 -13.18 16.38
CA MET A 1 24.58 -12.02 15.52
C MET A 1 23.52 -12.47 14.55
N LEU A 2 22.36 -11.81 14.48
CA LEU A 2 21.28 -12.23 13.57
C LEU A 2 21.74 -12.15 12.11
N ALA A 3 21.28 -13.08 11.28
CA ALA A 3 21.44 -13.00 9.83
C ALA A 3 20.66 -11.78 9.28
N ASP A 4 21.07 -11.26 8.13
CA ASP A 4 20.45 -10.05 7.59
C ASP A 4 18.97 -10.24 7.22
N GLY A 5 18.57 -11.43 6.77
CA GLY A 5 17.16 -11.77 6.54
C GLY A 5 16.36 -11.83 7.84
N GLU A 6 16.93 -12.33 8.95
CA GLU A 6 16.28 -12.31 10.26
C GLU A 6 16.05 -10.87 10.75
N LYS A 7 17.05 -10.00 10.62
CA LYS A 7 16.91 -8.57 10.94
C LYS A 7 15.83 -7.91 10.10
N ALA A 8 15.80 -8.21 8.80
CA ALA A 8 14.78 -7.69 7.89
C ALA A 8 13.39 -8.18 8.30
N TYR A 9 13.23 -9.46 8.65
CA TYR A 9 11.95 -9.98 9.11
C TYR A 9 11.47 -9.30 10.40
N PHE A 10 12.33 -9.10 11.39
CA PHE A 10 11.97 -8.35 12.61
C PHE A 10 11.56 -6.90 12.31
N LYS A 11 12.30 -6.21 11.43
CA LYS A 11 11.94 -4.85 11.00
C LYS A 11 10.61 -4.81 10.25
N ALA A 12 10.29 -5.85 9.46
CA ALA A 12 9.00 -5.96 8.80
C ALA A 12 7.86 -6.07 9.81
N LEU A 13 8.01 -6.92 10.85
CA LEU A 13 7.03 -7.07 11.93
C LEU A 13 6.85 -5.78 12.74
N GLU A 14 7.94 -5.07 13.03
CA GLU A 14 7.90 -3.77 13.69
C GLU A 14 7.15 -2.71 12.84
N ALA A 15 7.45 -2.65 11.55
CA ALA A 15 6.74 -1.78 10.61
C ALA A 15 5.25 -2.10 10.53
N LEU A 16 4.86 -3.39 10.52
CA LEU A 16 3.45 -3.81 10.59
C LEU A 16 2.77 -3.32 11.88
N LYS A 17 3.43 -3.44 13.03
CA LYS A 17 2.91 -2.94 14.31
C LYS A 17 2.66 -1.43 14.27
N ASN A 18 3.52 -0.69 13.57
CA ASN A 18 3.40 0.75 13.37
C ASN A 18 2.48 1.12 12.19
N LYS A 19 1.83 0.15 11.54
CA LYS A 19 1.00 0.32 10.34
C LYS A 19 1.73 0.96 9.15
N ASP A 20 3.06 0.87 9.12
CA ASP A 20 3.87 1.28 7.98
C ASP A 20 4.00 0.11 6.99
N TYR A 21 2.95 -0.08 6.20
CA TYR A 21 2.87 -1.20 5.27
C TYR A 21 3.87 -1.09 4.10
N ARG A 22 4.25 0.13 3.70
CA ARG A 22 5.24 0.36 2.64
C ARG A 22 6.62 -0.10 3.13
N ALA A 23 7.04 0.31 4.32
CA ALA A 23 8.29 -0.15 4.90
C ALA A 23 8.26 -1.67 5.18
N ALA A 24 7.15 -2.19 5.71
CA ALA A 24 6.99 -3.63 5.96
C ALA A 24 7.19 -4.46 4.69
N SER A 25 6.57 -4.05 3.57
CA SER A 25 6.71 -4.74 2.28
C SER A 25 8.16 -4.76 1.77
N GLY A 26 8.87 -3.63 1.89
CA GLY A 26 10.29 -3.55 1.52
C GLY A 26 11.18 -4.49 2.37
N PHE A 27 10.93 -4.56 3.67
CA PHE A 27 11.67 -5.47 4.55
C PHE A 27 11.33 -6.95 4.29
N PHE A 28 10.06 -7.29 4.00
CA PHE A 28 9.70 -8.65 3.61
C PHE A 28 10.43 -9.08 2.33
N LYS A 29 10.50 -8.22 1.30
CA LYS A 29 11.26 -8.53 0.09
C LYS A 29 12.74 -8.83 0.37
N THR A 30 13.32 -8.16 1.35
CA THR A 30 14.72 -8.40 1.78
C THR A 30 14.88 -9.73 2.53
N ALA A 31 13.86 -10.15 3.28
CA ALA A 31 13.85 -11.39 4.04
C ALA A 31 13.44 -12.64 3.22
N GLU A 32 12.86 -12.45 2.04
CA GLU A 32 12.23 -13.48 1.22
C GLU A 32 13.10 -14.72 1.00
N ASN A 33 14.35 -14.52 0.56
CA ASN A 33 15.28 -15.62 0.27
C ASN A 33 15.54 -16.56 1.47
N GLN A 34 15.37 -16.07 2.70
CA GLN A 34 15.62 -16.85 3.91
C GLN A 34 14.34 -17.50 4.48
N PHE A 35 13.16 -16.95 4.16
CA PHE A 35 11.90 -17.32 4.81
C PHE A 35 10.80 -17.77 3.84
N THR A 36 11.06 -17.85 2.53
CA THR A 36 10.05 -18.20 1.51
C THR A 36 9.32 -19.53 1.77
N GLU A 37 10.01 -20.53 2.34
CA GLU A 37 9.40 -21.82 2.67
C GLU A 37 8.48 -21.76 3.89
N ARG A 38 8.56 -20.69 4.71
CA ARG A 38 7.70 -20.53 5.89
C ARG A 38 6.34 -19.99 5.48
N LEU A 39 5.29 -20.73 5.81
CA LEU A 39 3.92 -20.37 5.47
C LEU A 39 3.52 -19.03 6.09
N GLU A 40 3.86 -18.80 7.35
CA GLU A 40 3.53 -17.59 8.09
C GLU A 40 4.16 -16.35 7.43
N PHE A 41 5.41 -16.49 6.98
CA PHE A 41 6.10 -15.42 6.25
C PHE A 41 5.37 -15.09 4.95
N ARG A 42 5.04 -16.10 4.15
CA ARG A 42 4.32 -15.91 2.87
C ARG A 42 2.96 -15.26 3.07
N ILE A 43 2.21 -15.66 4.10
CA ILE A 43 0.93 -15.04 4.45
C ILE A 43 1.13 -13.57 4.78
N LEU A 44 2.08 -13.24 5.66
CA LEU A 44 2.34 -11.85 6.05
C LEU A 44 2.78 -10.99 4.85
N GLN A 45 3.67 -11.51 4.01
CA GLN A 45 4.14 -10.83 2.80
C GLN A 45 2.98 -10.60 1.81
N ALA A 46 2.22 -11.64 1.49
CA ALA A 46 1.12 -11.56 0.53
C ALA A 46 -0.01 -10.64 1.01
N THR A 47 -0.38 -10.72 2.30
CA THR A 47 -1.40 -9.86 2.88
C THR A 47 -0.95 -8.40 2.94
N THR A 48 0.32 -8.14 3.23
CA THR A 48 0.89 -6.78 3.19
C THR A 48 0.88 -6.20 1.77
N ALA A 49 1.22 -7.01 0.77
CA ALA A 49 1.16 -6.60 -0.63
C ALA A 49 -0.27 -6.31 -1.08
N LEU A 50 -1.23 -7.18 -0.73
CA LEU A 50 -2.64 -6.97 -1.04
C LEU A 50 -3.18 -5.69 -0.40
N LEU A 51 -2.83 -5.43 0.86
CA LEU A 51 -3.27 -4.23 1.57
C LEU A 51 -2.72 -2.95 0.91
N LEU A 52 -1.47 -2.96 0.44
CA LEU A 52 -0.91 -1.83 -0.31
C LEU A 52 -1.65 -1.60 -1.63
N ALA A 53 -1.90 -2.66 -2.41
CA ALA A 53 -2.63 -2.56 -3.67
C ALA A 53 -4.05 -2.00 -3.46
N VAL A 54 -4.77 -2.47 -2.43
CA VAL A 54 -6.10 -1.96 -2.08
C VAL A 54 -6.05 -0.48 -1.68
N LYS A 55 -5.02 -0.06 -0.94
CA LYS A 55 -4.85 1.35 -0.56
C LYS A 55 -4.56 2.24 -1.76
N GLU A 56 -3.78 1.75 -2.72
CA GLU A 56 -3.48 2.46 -3.96
C GLU A 56 -4.75 2.60 -4.81
N GLU A 57 -5.52 1.53 -4.96
CA GLU A 57 -6.82 1.56 -5.66
C GLU A 57 -7.81 2.54 -5.02
N ILE A 58 -7.95 2.52 -3.68
CA ILE A 58 -8.83 3.46 -2.96
C ILE A 58 -8.41 4.91 -3.23
N PHE A 59 -7.11 5.19 -3.16
CA PHE A 59 -6.57 6.53 -3.43
C PHE A 59 -6.85 6.99 -4.87
N GLU A 60 -6.67 6.11 -5.86
CA GLU A 60 -6.98 6.41 -7.26
C GLU A 60 -8.48 6.69 -7.47
N LEU A 61 -9.35 5.90 -6.85
CA LEU A 61 -10.81 6.10 -6.91
C LEU A 61 -11.24 7.42 -6.23
N GLU A 62 -10.65 7.75 -5.08
CA GLU A 62 -10.92 9.01 -4.38
C GLU A 62 -10.50 10.23 -5.22
N ASN A 63 -9.33 10.20 -5.85
CA ASN A 63 -8.89 11.29 -6.72
C ASN A 63 -9.75 11.40 -7.98
N SER A 64 -10.10 10.28 -8.61
CA SER A 64 -10.99 10.26 -9.78
C SER A 64 -12.36 10.87 -9.45
N ARG A 65 -12.87 10.62 -8.23
CA ARG A 65 -14.13 11.23 -7.78
C ARG A 65 -14.01 12.75 -7.65
N ILE A 66 -12.91 13.27 -7.11
CA ILE A 66 -12.66 14.71 -7.01
C ILE A 66 -12.65 15.35 -8.40
N GLU A 67 -11.97 14.74 -9.38
CA GLU A 67 -11.93 15.24 -10.76
C GLU A 67 -13.33 15.30 -11.40
N ILE A 68 -14.19 14.30 -11.18
CA ILE A 68 -15.57 14.29 -11.69
C ILE A 68 -16.41 15.39 -11.03
N GLU A 69 -16.30 15.56 -9.71
CA GLU A 69 -17.04 16.60 -8.97
C GLU A 69 -16.61 17.99 -9.46
N GLU A 70 -15.32 18.23 -9.67
CA GLU A 70 -14.80 19.48 -10.25
C GLU A 70 -15.34 19.73 -11.66
N ILE A 71 -15.24 18.76 -12.59
CA ILE A 71 -15.77 18.91 -13.96
C ILE A 71 -17.28 19.19 -13.94
N SER A 72 -18.04 18.56 -13.04
CA SER A 72 -19.48 18.80 -12.89
C SER A 72 -19.81 20.22 -12.42
N SER A 73 -18.93 20.82 -11.60
CA SER A 73 -19.08 22.18 -11.09
C SER A 73 -18.76 23.24 -12.16
N TYR A 74 -17.71 23.02 -12.95
CA TYR A 74 -17.35 23.91 -14.06
C TYR A 74 -18.22 23.71 -15.32
N GLY A 75 -18.86 22.55 -15.48
CA GLY A 75 -19.76 22.24 -16.60
C GLY A 75 -21.17 22.84 -16.49
N LYS A 76 -21.52 23.48 -15.37
CA LYS A 76 -22.83 24.13 -15.16
C LYS A 76 -22.81 25.66 -15.27
N GLU A 77 -21.67 26.28 -15.52
CA GLU A 77 -21.55 27.74 -15.66
C GLU A 77 -21.34 28.20 -17.12
N THR A 78 -22.24 27.83 -18.03
CA THR A 78 -22.46 28.62 -19.26
C THR A 78 -23.93 28.59 -19.69
N GLU A 79 -24.84 28.99 -18.81
CA GLU A 79 -26.01 29.74 -19.27
C GLU A 79 -25.66 31.23 -19.19
N PHE A 80 -24.88 31.70 -20.17
CA PHE A 80 -24.73 33.12 -20.42
C PHE A 80 -26.11 33.65 -20.82
N ARG A 81 -26.76 34.33 -19.88
CA ARG A 81 -27.80 35.32 -20.18
C ARG A 81 -27.17 36.41 -21.04
N GLY A 82 -27.64 36.55 -22.27
CA GLY A 82 -27.25 37.62 -23.21
C GLY A 82 -27.86 37.40 -24.57
#